data_AF-A0A8I1T8P9-F1
#
_entry.id   AF-A0A8I1T8P9-F1
#
_cell.length_a   1.000
_cell.length_b   1.000
_cell.length_c   1.000
_cell.angle_alpha   90.00
_cell.angle_beta   90.00
_cell.angle_gamma   90.00
#
_symmetry.space_group_name_H-M   'P 1'
#
loop_
_entity.id
_entity.type
_entity.pdbx_description
1 polymer ?
#
loop_
_entity_poly.entity_id
_entity_poly.type
_entity_poly.pdbx_seq_one_letter_code
_entity_poly.pdbx_strand_id
1 'polypeptide(L)'
;MSTAYTALGLAVIALNLIAGITGAVAWRQGRPSVAFWYLLRAAQILTGLFVLFACVVYAAGDRADDELHYLYVFLPIAVSFMAELMRGSSASQELGDRLSPTEPKTNQELSDLFAELESGQQETIGLAIIRRETAIMTLACLVIAFLMWRALETTAGMF
;
A
#
# COMPACT_ATOMS: atom_id res chain seq x y z
N MET A 1 -19.92 14.06 -15.94
CA MET A 1 -18.69 13.33 -15.56
C MET A 1 -18.43 13.36 -14.06
N SER A 2 -18.81 14.44 -13.37
CA SER A 2 -18.96 14.57 -11.90
C SER A 2 -19.28 13.30 -11.13
N THR A 3 -20.47 12.74 -11.34
CA THR A 3 -21.00 11.66 -10.50
C THR A 3 -20.15 10.39 -10.57
N ALA A 4 -19.66 10.03 -11.77
CA ALA A 4 -18.82 8.85 -11.96
C ALA A 4 -17.43 9.03 -11.32
N TYR A 5 -16.83 10.21 -11.48
CA TYR A 5 -15.55 10.54 -10.87
C TYR A 5 -15.63 10.51 -9.34
N THR A 6 -16.63 11.18 -8.76
CA THR A 6 -16.85 11.18 -7.31
C THR A 6 -17.18 9.79 -6.78
N ALA A 7 -18.05 9.03 -7.45
CA ALA A 7 -18.40 7.67 -7.04
C ALA A 7 -17.18 6.74 -7.05
N LEU A 8 -16.34 6.83 -8.08
CA LEU A 8 -15.12 6.03 -8.16
C LEU A 8 -14.10 6.45 -7.10
N GLY A 9 -13.93 7.75 -6.86
CA GLY A 9 -13.08 8.25 -5.78
C GLY A 9 -13.54 7.77 -4.40
N LEU A 10 -14.84 7.80 -4.12
CA LEU A 10 -15.42 7.25 -2.89
C LEU A 10 -15.20 5.73 -2.77
N ALA A 11 -15.31 5.00 -3.88
CA ALA A 11 -15.01 3.56 -3.90
C ALA A 11 -13.54 3.28 -3.58
N VAL A 12 -12.60 4.07 -4.12
CA VAL A 12 -11.16 3.98 -3.79
C VAL A 12 -10.93 4.22 -2.30
N ILE A 13 -11.54 5.27 -1.73
CA ILE A 13 -11.44 5.58 -0.29
C ILE A 13 -11.97 4.41 0.54
N ALA A 14 -13.19 3.96 0.25
CA ALA A 14 -13.84 2.88 1.01
C ALA A 14 -13.02 1.60 0.97
N LEU A 15 -12.53 1.20 -0.21
CA LEU A 15 -11.77 -0.04 -0.37
C LEU A 15 -10.40 0.03 0.35
N ASN A 16 -9.71 1.18 0.27
CA ASN A 16 -8.47 1.38 1.01
C ASN A 16 -8.69 1.45 2.53
N LEU A 17 -9.79 2.03 3.01
CA LEU A 17 -10.14 2.01 4.44
C LEU A 17 -10.45 0.60 4.92
N ILE A 18 -11.24 -0.19 4.17
CA ILE A 18 -11.55 -1.57 4.52
C ILE A 18 -10.26 -2.42 4.55
N ALA A 19 -9.39 -2.26 3.54
CA ALA A 19 -8.09 -2.93 3.51
C ALA A 19 -7.21 -2.51 4.69
N GLY A 20 -7.10 -1.21 4.96
CA GLY A 20 -6.32 -0.65 6.07
C GLY A 20 -6.82 -1.11 7.44
N ILE A 21 -8.13 -1.13 7.69
CA ILE A 21 -8.71 -1.63 8.95
C ILE A 21 -8.44 -3.13 9.08
N THR A 22 -8.66 -3.91 8.03
CA THR A 22 -8.42 -5.37 8.04
C THR A 22 -6.94 -5.66 8.31
N GLY A 23 -6.04 -4.92 7.67
CA GLY A 23 -4.59 -5.02 7.87
C GLY A 23 -4.17 -4.61 9.28
N ALA A 24 -4.72 -3.53 9.83
CA ALA A 24 -4.45 -3.09 11.19
C ALA A 24 -4.90 -4.13 12.23
N VAL A 25 -6.06 -4.76 12.03
CA VAL A 25 -6.56 -5.85 12.88
C VAL A 25 -5.64 -7.07 12.78
N ALA A 26 -5.29 -7.51 11.58
CA ALA A 26 -4.40 -8.65 11.36
C ALA A 26 -3.01 -8.42 11.96
N TRP A 27 -2.46 -7.21 11.78
CA TRP A 27 -1.17 -6.80 12.33
C TRP A 27 -1.15 -6.79 13.86
N ARG A 28 -2.22 -6.28 14.49
CA ARG A 28 -2.39 -6.31 15.96
C ARG A 28 -2.51 -7.72 16.51
N GLN A 29 -3.19 -8.61 15.79
CA GLN A 29 -3.35 -10.01 16.19
C GLN A 29 -2.09 -10.85 15.92
N GLY A 30 -1.14 -10.35 15.13
CA GLY A 30 0.06 -11.10 14.74
C GLY A 30 -0.23 -12.31 13.85
N ARG A 31 -1.36 -12.29 13.12
CA ARG A 31 -1.81 -13.41 12.29
C ARG A 31 -1.85 -13.01 10.82
N PRO A 32 -1.28 -13.82 9.91
CA PRO A 32 -1.44 -13.63 8.48
C PRO A 32 -2.94 -13.64 8.09
N SER A 33 -3.35 -12.71 7.24
CA SER A 33 -4.73 -12.60 6.75
C SER A 33 -4.77 -12.65 5.23
N VAL A 34 -5.33 -13.74 4.68
CA VAL A 34 -5.52 -13.89 3.24
C VAL A 34 -6.49 -12.83 2.69
N ALA A 35 -7.54 -12.53 3.46
CA ALA A 35 -8.53 -11.50 3.09
C ALA A 35 -7.90 -10.12 2.94
N PHE A 36 -6.96 -9.75 3.85
CA PHE A 36 -6.22 -8.49 3.75
C PHE A 36 -5.48 -8.37 2.41
N TRP A 37 -4.77 -9.42 1.99
CA TRP A 37 -3.99 -9.38 0.76
C TRP A 37 -4.86 -9.24 -0.49
N TYR A 38 -6.01 -9.91 -0.54
CA TYR A 38 -6.96 -9.71 -1.64
C TYR A 38 -7.56 -8.31 -1.66
N LEU A 39 -7.95 -7.78 -0.49
CA LEU A 39 -8.45 -6.41 -0.36
C LEU A 39 -7.40 -5.38 -0.78
N LEU A 40 -6.13 -5.58 -0.39
CA LEU A 40 -5.01 -4.73 -0.78
C LEU A 40 -4.82 -4.71 -2.31
N ARG A 41 -4.83 -5.88 -2.96
CA ARG A 41 -4.67 -5.95 -4.43
C ARG A 41 -5.85 -5.30 -5.15
N ALA A 42 -7.07 -5.50 -4.66
CA ALA A 42 -8.24 -4.82 -5.19
C ALA A 42 -8.13 -3.29 -5.01
N ALA A 43 -7.69 -2.81 -3.85
CA ALA A 43 -7.47 -1.39 -3.57
C ALA A 43 -6.43 -0.76 -4.50
N GLN A 44 -5.29 -1.43 -4.71
CA GLN A 44 -4.23 -0.97 -5.60
C GLN A 44 -4.70 -0.87 -7.06
N ILE A 45 -5.37 -1.93 -7.56
CA ILE A 45 -5.91 -1.95 -8.92
C ILE A 45 -6.94 -0.82 -9.09
N LEU A 46 -7.88 -0.68 -8.15
CA LEU A 46 -8.91 0.35 -8.23
C LEU A 46 -8.31 1.76 -8.17
N THR A 47 -7.30 1.98 -7.34
CA THR A 47 -6.56 3.25 -7.26
C THR A 47 -5.88 3.57 -8.59
N GLY A 48 -5.20 2.59 -9.19
CA GLY A 48 -4.59 2.75 -10.52
C GLY A 48 -5.62 3.07 -11.62
N LEU A 49 -6.73 2.34 -11.64
CA LEU A 49 -7.82 2.59 -12.59
C LEU A 49 -8.44 3.98 -12.40
N PHE A 50 -8.62 4.44 -11.16
CA PHE A 50 -9.11 5.79 -10.88
C PHE A 50 -8.16 6.85 -11.44
N VAL A 51 -6.84 6.72 -11.23
CA VAL A 51 -5.87 7.70 -11.75
C VAL A 51 -5.84 7.71 -13.27
N LEU A 52 -5.92 6.54 -13.92
CA LEU A 52 -6.06 6.46 -15.38
C LEU A 52 -7.35 7.14 -15.86
N PHE A 53 -8.47 6.91 -15.17
CA PHE A 53 -9.74 7.57 -15.48
C PHE A 53 -9.64 9.09 -15.31
N ALA A 54 -8.99 9.56 -14.24
CA ALA A 54 -8.74 10.97 -14.00
C ALA A 54 -7.92 11.61 -15.12
N CYS A 55 -6.86 10.94 -15.61
CA CYS A 55 -6.10 11.40 -16.76
C CYS A 55 -6.96 11.55 -18.03
N VAL A 56 -7.89 10.63 -18.27
CA VAL A 56 -8.84 10.72 -19.40
C VAL A 56 -9.76 11.92 -19.24
N VAL A 57 -10.28 12.16 -18.04
CA VAL A 57 -11.10 13.33 -17.72
C VAL A 57 -10.33 14.63 -17.97
N TYR A 58 -9.07 14.72 -17.51
CA TYR A 58 -8.23 15.90 -17.74
C TYR A 58 -7.91 16.12 -19.22
N ALA A 59 -7.69 15.05 -19.98
CA ALA A 59 -7.46 15.12 -21.42
C ALA A 59 -8.71 15.55 -22.20
N ALA A 60 -9.90 15.28 -21.67
CA ALA A 60 -11.18 15.74 -22.24
C ALA A 60 -11.45 17.24 -22.00
N GLY A 61 -10.62 17.90 -21.19
CA GLY A 61 -10.67 19.34 -20.94
C GLY A 61 -11.24 19.74 -19.57
N ASP A 62 -11.74 18.78 -18.79
CA ASP A 62 -12.21 19.01 -17.43
C ASP A 62 -11.01 19.27 -16.51
N ARG A 63 -10.97 20.45 -15.87
CA ARG A 63 -9.86 20.88 -15.00
C ARG A 63 -10.38 21.30 -13.64
N ALA A 64 -9.67 20.90 -12.59
CA ALA A 64 -9.91 21.39 -11.25
C ALA A 64 -9.43 22.85 -11.12
N ASP A 65 -10.17 23.65 -10.36
CA ASP A 65 -9.82 25.03 -10.01
C ASP A 65 -8.62 25.09 -9.04
N ASP A 66 -8.47 24.08 -8.20
CA ASP A 66 -7.36 23.95 -7.25
C ASP A 66 -6.26 23.03 -7.80
N GLU A 67 -5.06 23.57 -8.01
CA GLU A 67 -3.90 22.81 -8.51
C GLU A 67 -3.48 21.68 -7.55
N LEU A 68 -3.79 21.77 -6.24
CA LEU A 68 -3.53 20.71 -5.28
C LEU A 68 -4.29 19.42 -5.59
N HIS A 69 -5.42 19.53 -6.30
CA HIS A 69 -6.20 18.36 -6.73
C HIS A 69 -5.33 17.36 -7.51
N TYR A 70 -4.57 17.85 -8.51
CA TYR A 70 -3.72 16.99 -9.33
C TYR A 70 -2.67 16.28 -8.47
N LEU A 71 -2.06 17.00 -7.53
CA LEU A 71 -1.10 16.42 -6.60
C LEU A 71 -1.73 15.29 -5.79
N TYR A 72 -2.91 15.50 -5.22
CA TYR A 72 -3.60 14.50 -4.41
C TYR A 72 -4.09 13.29 -5.21
N VAL A 73 -4.36 13.45 -6.51
CA VAL A 73 -4.74 12.34 -7.39
C VAL A 73 -3.54 11.46 -7.76
N PHE A 74 -2.37 12.03 -8.01
CA PHE A 74 -1.19 11.26 -8.42
C PHE A 74 -0.37 10.70 -7.25
N LEU A 75 -0.34 11.38 -6.11
CA LEU A 75 0.45 10.96 -4.95
C LEU A 75 0.13 9.53 -4.44
N PRO A 76 -1.13 9.03 -4.45
CA PRO A 76 -1.46 7.64 -4.16
C PRO A 76 -0.66 6.60 -4.94
N ILE A 77 -0.31 6.89 -6.21
CA ILE A 77 0.51 5.98 -7.03
C ILE A 77 1.94 5.94 -6.49
N ALA A 78 2.52 7.11 -6.20
CA ALA A 78 3.86 7.19 -5.62
C ALA A 78 3.93 6.47 -4.26
N VAL A 79 2.91 6.64 -3.41
CA VAL A 79 2.79 5.93 -2.12
C VAL A 79 2.70 4.42 -2.34
N SER A 80 1.91 3.96 -3.30
CA SER A 80 1.79 2.54 -3.64
C SER A 80 3.13 1.93 -4.06
N PHE A 81 3.87 2.61 -4.93
CA PHE A 81 5.21 2.16 -5.33
C PHE A 81 6.20 2.15 -4.17
N MET A 82 6.23 3.21 -3.36
CA MET A 82 7.12 3.28 -2.21
C MET A 82 6.83 2.15 -1.22
N ALA A 83 5.54 1.89 -0.94
CA ALA A 83 5.14 0.81 -0.06
C ALA A 83 5.57 -0.57 -0.58
N GLU A 84 5.47 -0.83 -1.89
CA GLU A 84 5.95 -2.09 -2.48
C GLU A 84 7.48 -2.24 -2.42
N LEU A 85 8.23 -1.14 -2.61
CA LEU A 85 9.69 -1.15 -2.43
C LEU A 85 10.09 -1.42 -0.97
N MET A 86 9.39 -0.78 -0.03
CA MET A 86 9.60 -1.01 1.41
C MET A 86 9.24 -2.44 1.80
N ARG A 87 8.15 -3.00 1.24
CA ARG A 87 7.77 -4.39 1.47
C ARG A 87 8.87 -5.35 0.97
N GLY A 88 9.36 -5.16 -0.26
CA GLY A 88 10.45 -5.97 -0.82
C GLY A 88 11.75 -5.91 -0.01
N SER A 89 12.09 -4.75 0.57
CA SER A 89 13.29 -4.61 1.41
C SER A 89 13.10 -5.08 2.85
N SER A 90 11.86 -5.17 3.35
CA SER A 90 11.58 -5.55 4.74
C SER A 90 12.00 -6.97 5.10
N ALA A 91 11.96 -7.90 4.14
CA ALA A 91 12.41 -9.28 4.34
C ALA A 91 13.92 -9.35 4.59
N SER A 92 14.72 -8.70 3.75
CA SER A 92 16.17 -8.61 3.91
C SER A 92 16.57 -7.92 5.22
N GLN A 93 15.85 -6.86 5.61
CA GLN A 93 16.08 -6.18 6.88
C GLN A 93 15.81 -7.11 8.06
N GLU A 94 14.66 -7.79 8.09
CA GLU A 94 14.33 -8.72 9.19
C GLU A 94 15.30 -9.90 9.28
N LEU A 95 15.75 -10.43 8.14
CA LEU A 95 16.78 -11.48 8.08
C LEU A 95 18.12 -10.96 8.59
N GLY A 96 18.56 -9.79 8.13
CA GLY A 96 19.81 -9.16 8.59
C GLY A 96 19.79 -8.89 10.10
N ASP A 97 18.71 -8.27 10.59
CA ASP A 97 18.53 -7.92 12.00
C ASP A 97 18.60 -9.15 12.92
N ARG A 98 18.15 -10.33 12.45
CA ARG A 98 18.09 -11.55 13.27
C ARG A 98 19.28 -12.49 13.08
N LEU A 99 19.77 -12.64 11.84
CA LEU A 99 20.79 -13.63 11.49
C LEU A 99 22.20 -13.04 11.45
N SER A 100 22.33 -11.74 11.22
CA SER A 100 23.63 -11.07 11.17
C SER A 100 23.57 -9.62 11.69
N PRO A 101 23.21 -9.41 12.97
CA PRO A 101 23.00 -8.08 13.54
C PRO A 101 24.26 -7.21 13.58
N THR A 102 25.45 -7.81 13.55
CA THR A 102 26.74 -7.12 13.69
C THR A 102 27.47 -6.91 12.38
N GLU A 103 27.17 -7.70 11.34
CA GLU A 103 27.88 -7.66 10.07
C GLU A 103 26.89 -7.62 8.91
N PRO A 104 26.96 -6.63 8.01
CA PRO A 104 26.08 -6.58 6.86
C PRO A 104 26.41 -7.73 5.89
N LYS A 105 25.40 -8.55 5.58
CA LYS A 105 25.48 -9.64 4.60
C LYS A 105 24.64 -9.34 3.37
N THR A 106 25.00 -9.97 2.25
CA THR A 106 24.23 -9.88 1.01
C THR A 106 22.92 -10.66 1.13
N ASN A 107 21.94 -10.35 0.27
CA ASN A 107 20.65 -11.07 0.25
C ASN A 107 20.82 -12.58 0.00
N GLN A 108 21.84 -12.98 -0.76
CA GLN A 108 22.12 -14.39 -1.05
C GLN A 108 22.61 -15.10 0.20
N GLU A 109 23.60 -14.55 0.90
CA GLU A 109 24.13 -15.12 2.15
C GLU A 109 23.06 -15.19 3.24
N LEU A 110 22.19 -14.19 3.35
CA LEU A 110 21.06 -14.21 4.29
C LEU A 110 20.05 -15.32 3.94
N SER A 111 19.83 -15.59 2.65
CA SER A 111 18.95 -16.67 2.20
C SER A 111 19.55 -18.05 2.52
N ASP A 112 20.86 -18.22 2.32
CA ASP A 112 21.55 -19.48 2.61
C ASP A 112 21.52 -19.75 4.13
N LEU A 113 21.84 -18.75 4.96
CA LEU A 113 21.72 -18.84 6.41
C LEU A 113 20.30 -19.16 6.86
N PHE A 114 19.29 -18.56 6.23
CA PHE A 114 17.89 -18.86 6.53
C PHE A 114 17.50 -20.30 6.19
N ALA A 115 18.01 -20.84 5.07
CA ALA A 115 17.75 -22.20 4.63
C ALA A 115 18.36 -23.27 5.56
N GLU A 116 19.45 -22.93 6.26
CA GLU A 116 20.11 -23.81 7.24
C GLU A 116 19.38 -23.90 8.59
N LEU A 117 18.45 -22.99 8.86
CA LEU A 117 17.71 -22.97 10.13
C LEU A 117 16.74 -24.15 10.27
N GLU A 118 16.44 -24.51 11.52
CA GLU A 118 15.34 -25.42 11.82
C GLU A 118 14.00 -24.84 11.38
N SER A 119 13.06 -25.72 10.98
CA SER A 119 11.76 -25.32 10.43
C SER A 119 10.96 -24.40 11.36
N GLY A 120 11.03 -24.60 12.68
CA GLY A 120 10.36 -23.73 13.65
C GLY A 120 10.93 -22.30 13.71
N GLN A 121 12.24 -22.14 13.48
CA GLN A 121 12.87 -20.83 13.40
C GLN A 121 12.53 -20.13 12.08
N GLN A 122 12.51 -20.88 10.98
CA GLN A 122 12.07 -20.37 9.67
C GLN A 122 10.64 -19.84 9.72
N GLU A 123 9.72 -20.58 10.34
CA GLU A 123 8.33 -20.15 10.53
C GLU A 123 8.25 -18.86 11.35
N THR A 124 8.99 -18.80 12.47
CA THR A 124 8.98 -17.64 13.36
C THR A 124 9.48 -16.36 12.66
N ILE A 125 10.55 -16.47 11.87
CA ILE A 125 11.09 -15.36 11.09
C ILE A 125 10.14 -15.01 9.94
N GLY A 126 9.58 -16.00 9.24
CA GLY A 126 8.60 -15.78 8.17
C GLY A 126 7.37 -15.02 8.66
N LEU A 127 6.83 -15.38 9.82
CA LEU A 127 5.71 -14.65 10.44
C LEU A 127 6.10 -13.21 10.82
N ALA A 128 7.32 -12.97 11.26
CA ALA A 128 7.81 -11.63 11.55
C ALA A 128 7.91 -10.77 10.28
N ILE A 129 8.43 -11.34 9.19
CA ILE A 129 8.48 -10.69 7.87
C ILE A 129 7.07 -10.32 7.43
N ILE A 130 6.14 -11.28 7.38
CA ILE A 130 4.74 -11.04 6.97
C ILE A 130 4.08 -9.96 7.83
N ARG A 131 4.37 -9.95 9.13
CA ARG A 131 3.85 -8.91 10.04
C ARG A 131 4.37 -7.52 9.69
N ARG A 132 5.66 -7.39 9.35
CA ARG A 132 6.29 -6.13 8.93
C ARG A 132 5.74 -5.67 7.57
N GLU A 133 5.63 -6.59 6.61
CA GLU A 133 4.99 -6.33 5.31
C GLU A 133 3.55 -5.84 5.46
N THR A 134 2.77 -6.49 6.33
CA THR A 134 1.37 -6.12 6.63
C THR A 134 1.29 -4.71 7.20
N ALA A 135 2.21 -4.33 8.09
CA ALA A 135 2.25 -2.99 8.68
C ALA A 135 2.50 -1.90 7.63
N ILE A 136 3.50 -2.12 6.77
CA ILE A 136 3.85 -1.20 5.67
C ILE A 136 2.65 -0.99 4.75
N MET A 137 2.02 -2.09 4.33
CA MET A 137 0.88 -2.03 3.40
C MET A 137 -0.37 -1.44 4.03
N THR A 138 -0.62 -1.72 5.32
CA THR A 138 -1.71 -1.11 6.09
C THR A 138 -1.56 0.41 6.12
N LEU A 139 -0.36 0.91 6.45
CA LEU A 139 -0.10 2.34 6.51
C LEU A 139 -0.30 3.00 5.13
N ALA A 140 0.17 2.35 4.07
CA ALA A 140 -0.01 2.82 2.70
C ALA A 140 -1.50 2.97 2.34
N CYS A 141 -2.33 1.97 2.65
CA CYS A 141 -3.78 2.05 2.43
C CYS A 141 -4.42 3.24 3.15
N LEU A 142 -4.05 3.47 4.42
CA LEU A 142 -4.60 4.59 5.19
C LEU A 142 -4.16 5.95 4.62
N VAL A 143 -2.90 6.08 4.22
CA VAL A 143 -2.39 7.29 3.55
C VAL A 143 -3.10 7.51 2.22
N ILE A 144 -3.27 6.48 1.39
CA ILE A 144 -3.99 6.58 0.11
C ILE A 144 -5.44 7.01 0.33
N ALA A 145 -6.14 6.42 1.30
CA ALA A 145 -7.51 6.83 1.63
C ALA A 145 -7.60 8.31 2.03
N PHE A 146 -6.64 8.79 2.83
CA PHE A 146 -6.56 10.20 3.21
C PHE A 146 -6.27 11.11 2.01
N LEU A 147 -5.33 10.75 1.14
CA LEU A 147 -5.01 11.54 -0.06
C LEU A 147 -6.20 11.61 -1.02
N MET A 148 -6.91 10.50 -1.20
CA MET A 148 -8.11 10.45 -2.03
C MET A 148 -9.26 11.26 -1.46
N TRP A 149 -9.43 11.26 -0.14
CA TRP A 149 -10.36 12.17 0.53
C TRP A 149 -10.01 13.64 0.22
N ARG A 150 -8.73 14.00 0.35
CA ARG A 150 -8.25 15.36 0.04
C ARG A 150 -8.46 15.73 -1.43
N ALA A 151 -8.23 14.81 -2.36
CA ALA A 151 -8.51 15.02 -3.78
C ALA A 151 -9.99 15.35 -4.04
N LEU A 152 -10.92 14.63 -3.39
CA LEU A 152 -12.36 14.89 -3.52
C LEU A 152 -12.78 16.23 -2.92
N GLU A 153 -12.19 16.62 -1.78
CA GLU A 153 -12.45 17.93 -1.16
C GLU A 153 -12.01 19.08 -2.07
N THR A 154 -10.85 18.96 -2.73
CA THR A 154 -10.34 19.96 -3.69
C THR A 154 -10.95 19.83 -5.09
N THR A 155 -11.96 18.97 -5.27
CA THR A 155 -12.70 18.85 -6.55
C THR A 155 -13.78 19.93 -6.70
N ALA A 156 -14.08 20.71 -5.64
CA ALA A 156 -15.05 21.78 -5.69
C ALA A 156 -14.69 22.80 -6.80
N GLY A 157 -15.57 22.95 -7.81
CA GLY A 157 -15.37 23.84 -8.97
C GLY A 157 -15.14 23.14 -10.31
N MET A 158 -14.85 21.82 -10.31
CA MET A 158 -14.57 21.05 -11.53
C MET A 158 -15.80 20.77 -12.41
N PHE A 159 -17.02 21.08 -11.93
CA PHE A 159 -18.31 20.82 -12.59
C PHE A 159 -19.33 21.92 -12.37
#